data_AF-A0ABD5PBI3-F1
#
_entry.id   AF-A0ABD5PBI3-F1
#
_cell.length_a   1.000
_cell.length_b   1.000
_cell.length_c   1.000
_cell.angle_alpha   90.00
_cell.angle_beta   90.00
_cell.angle_gamma   90.00
#
_symmetry.space_group_name_H-M   'P 1'
#
loop_
_entity.id
_entity.type
_entity.pdbx_description
1 polymer ?
#
loop_
_entity_poly.entity_id
_entity_poly.type
_entity_poly.pdbx_seq_one_letter_code
_entity_poly.pdbx_strand_id
1 'polypeptide(L)' 'MVDVSQHELVPDHTVLDDPEEVEAVLEEYNVNKTNLPKIKRTDPALRETEAETGDVVRIERDSRTADRAVVYRLVVE' A
#
# COMPACT_ATOMS: atom_id res chain seq x y z
N MET A 1 -17.49 -4.94 -17.87
CA MET A 1 -17.10 -4.33 -16.59
C MET A 1 -15.80 -3.60 -16.86
N VAL A 2 -15.67 -2.34 -16.44
CA VAL A 2 -14.45 -1.55 -16.68
C VAL A 2 -13.46 -1.89 -15.57
N ASP A 3 -12.20 -2.10 -15.95
CA ASP A 3 -11.13 -2.28 -15.00
C ASP A 3 -10.85 -0.96 -14.27
N VAL A 4 -10.97 -0.98 -12.94
CA VAL A 4 -10.81 0.22 -12.11
C VAL A 4 -9.35 0.53 -11.83
N SER A 5 -8.44 -0.43 -11.98
CA SER A 5 -7.00 -0.22 -11.74
C SER A 5 -6.38 0.75 -12.75
N GLN A 6 -6.92 0.79 -13.98
CA GLN A 6 -6.44 1.65 -15.07
C GLN A 6 -6.93 3.10 -14.98
N HIS A 7 -7.65 3.47 -13.93
CA HIS A 7 -8.18 4.81 -13.78
C HIS A 7 -7.11 5.76 -13.24
N GLU A 8 -7.01 6.98 -13.79
CA GLU A 8 -6.00 8.01 -13.41
C GLU A 8 -5.91 8.26 -11.89
N LEU A 9 -7.04 8.19 -11.19
CA LEU A 9 -7.09 8.40 -9.74
C LEU A 9 -6.68 7.18 -8.89
N VAL A 10 -6.43 6.03 -9.50
CA VAL A 10 -5.98 4.82 -8.80
C VAL A 10 -4.45 4.76 -8.90
N PRO A 11 -3.73 4.96 -7.78
CA PRO A 11 -2.28 4.88 -7.76
C PRO A 11 -1.78 3.43 -7.85
N ASP A 12 -0.48 3.27 -8.04
CA ASP A 12 0.18 1.95 -8.04
C ASP A 12 0.18 1.37 -6.62
N HIS A 13 -0.33 0.14 -6.47
CA HIS A 13 -0.31 -0.60 -5.22
C HIS A 13 0.58 -1.83 -5.39
N THR A 14 1.56 -2.00 -4.50
CA THR A 14 2.49 -3.13 -4.51
C THR A 14 2.58 -3.71 -3.11
N VAL A 15 2.47 -5.04 -3.00
CA VAL A 15 2.68 -5.74 -1.72
C VAL A 15 4.18 -5.77 -1.43
N LEU A 16 4.55 -5.49 -0.18
CA LEU A 16 5.92 -5.70 0.28
C LEU A 16 6.08 -7.15 0.72
N ASP A 17 6.56 -7.99 -0.20
CA ASP A 17 6.72 -9.43 0.02
C ASP A 17 7.94 -9.76 0.90
N ASP A 18 8.95 -8.88 0.91
CA ASP A 18 10.17 -9.06 1.70
C ASP A 18 9.97 -8.56 3.14
N PRO A 19 10.06 -9.45 4.16
CA PRO A 19 9.97 -9.04 5.56
C PRO A 19 11.04 -8.03 5.98
N GLU A 20 12.23 -8.07 5.37
CA GLU A 20 13.33 -7.14 5.70
C GLU A 20 13.00 -5.71 5.22
N GLU A 21 12.37 -5.56 4.05
CA GLU A 21 11.91 -4.25 3.55
C GLU A 21 10.82 -3.68 4.47
N VAL A 22 9.89 -4.51 4.93
CA VAL A 22 8.85 -4.10 5.87
C VAL A 22 9.47 -3.63 7.19
N GLU A 23 10.44 -4.39 7.74
CA GLU A 23 11.12 -4.03 8.98
C GLU A 23 11.88 -2.72 8.84
N ALA A 24 12.63 -2.54 7.75
CA ALA A 24 13.37 -1.31 7.47
C ALA A 24 12.45 -0.07 7.42
N VAL A 25 11.28 -0.17 6.78
CA VAL A 25 10.28 0.90 6.74
C VAL A 25 9.77 1.21 8.15
N LEU A 26 9.41 0.19 8.92
CA LEU A 26 8.89 0.38 10.28
C LEU A 26 9.93 1.02 11.22
N GLU A 27 11.20 0.63 11.08
CA GLU A 27 12.33 1.23 11.80
C GLU A 27 12.58 2.69 11.39
N GLU A 28 12.60 2.98 10.08
CA GLU A 28 12.81 4.34 9.56
C GLU A 28 11.78 5.33 10.12
N TYR A 29 10.51 4.94 10.14
CA TYR A 29 9.43 5.77 10.68
C TYR A 29 9.27 5.64 12.20
N ASN A 30 9.99 4.71 12.84
CA ASN A 30 9.87 4.38 14.25
C ASN A 30 8.41 4.13 14.68
N VAL A 31 7.73 3.25 13.94
CA VAL A 31 6.32 2.90 14.14
C VAL A 31 6.11 1.39 14.19
N ASN A 32 5.03 0.96 14.82
CA ASN A 32 4.58 -0.43 14.73
C ASN A 32 3.70 -0.62 13.49
N LYS A 33 3.62 -1.86 13.00
CA LYS A 33 2.76 -2.23 11.86
C LYS A 33 1.31 -1.76 12.02
N THR A 34 0.77 -1.81 13.24
CA THR A 34 -0.60 -1.38 13.57
C THR A 34 -0.82 0.13 13.57
N ASN A 35 0.26 0.92 13.54
CA ASN A 35 0.20 2.39 13.44
C ASN A 35 0.07 2.85 11.98
N LEU A 36 0.35 1.98 11.01
CA LEU A 36 0.14 2.29 9.60
C LEU A 36 -1.36 2.52 9.31
N PRO A 37 -1.70 3.44 8.39
CA PRO A 37 -3.06 3.55 7.89
C PRO A 37 -3.56 2.21 7.34
N LYS A 38 -4.85 1.93 7.52
CA LYS A 38 -5.42 0.62 7.19
C LYS A 38 -6.07 0.62 5.82
N ILE A 39 -6.01 -0.50 5.13
CA ILE A 39 -6.76 -0.79 3.91
C ILE A 39 -7.48 -2.14 4.09
N LYS A 40 -8.72 -2.25 3.64
CA LYS A 40 -9.46 -3.50 3.77
C LYS A 40 -9.04 -4.49 2.69
N ARG A 41 -9.03 -5.79 2.99
CA ARG A 41 -8.79 -6.84 1.99
C ARG A 41 -9.83 -6.81 0.87
N THR A 42 -11.04 -6.34 1.17
CA THR A 42 -12.13 -6.17 0.20
C THR A 42 -11.99 -4.93 -0.69
N ASP A 43 -10.96 -4.10 -0.51
CA ASP A 43 -10.75 -2.90 -1.31
C ASP A 43 -10.53 -3.27 -2.79
N PRO A 44 -11.23 -2.64 -3.75
CA PRO A 44 -11.05 -2.91 -5.17
C PRO A 44 -9.61 -2.72 -5.68
N ALA A 45 -8.83 -1.83 -5.06
CA ALA A 45 -7.44 -1.58 -5.42
C ALA A 45 -6.52 -2.77 -5.14
N LEU A 46 -6.93 -3.70 -4.27
CA LEU A 46 -6.17 -4.91 -3.92
C LEU A 46 -6.61 -6.16 -4.67
N ARG A 47 -7.51 -6.04 -5.67
CA ARG A 47 -8.03 -7.20 -6.41
C ARG A 47 -6.97 -7.88 -7.28
N GLU A 48 -6.08 -7.10 -7.86
CA GLU A 48 -5.01 -7.59 -8.74
C GLU A 48 -3.74 -7.92 -7.96
N THR A 49 -3.71 -7.61 -6.66
CA THR A 49 -2.60 -7.93 -5.76
C THR A 49 -2.86 -9.21 -4.98
N GLU A 50 -1.79 -9.91 -4.61
CA GLU A 50 -1.83 -11.12 -3.75
C GLU A 50 -1.92 -10.79 -2.25
N ALA A 51 -2.16 -9.53 -1.89
CA ALA A 51 -2.13 -9.04 -0.51
C ALA A 51 -3.06 -9.84 0.42
N GLU A 52 -2.60 -10.25 1.59
CA GLU A 52 -3.37 -10.91 2.63
C GLU A 52 -3.50 -10.03 3.88
N THR A 53 -4.42 -10.39 4.78
CA THR A 53 -4.58 -9.69 6.05
C THR A 53 -3.27 -9.74 6.84
N GLY A 54 -2.77 -8.57 7.21
CA GLY A 54 -1.49 -8.44 7.88
C GLY A 54 -0.38 -7.94 6.98
N ASP A 55 -0.54 -7.91 5.66
CA ASP A 55 0.50 -7.42 4.74
C ASP A 55 0.61 -5.90 4.74
N VAL A 56 1.76 -5.41 4.27
CA VAL A 56 1.99 -3.98 4.04
C VAL A 56 2.00 -3.73 2.55
N VAL A 57 1.16 -2.78 2.13
CA VAL A 57 1.07 -2.34 0.74
C VAL A 57 1.75 -0.99 0.62
N ARG A 58 2.73 -0.90 -0.30
CA ARG A 58 3.32 0.35 -0.76
C ARG A 58 2.42 0.96 -1.83
N ILE A 59 2.09 2.23 -1.64
CA ILE A 59 1.25 3.00 -2.56
C ILE A 59 2.09 4.15 -3.10
N GLU A 60 2.26 4.18 -4.41
CA GLU A 60 3.01 5.21 -5.10
C GLU A 60 2.07 6.05 -5.96
N ARG A 61 2.00 7.35 -5.68
CA ARG A 61 1.10 8.28 -6.40
C ARG A 61 1.82 9.49 -6.91
N ASP A 62 1.32 10.04 -8.01
CA ASP A 62 1.78 11.34 -8.51
C ASP A 62 1.39 12.44 -7.52
N SER A 63 2.37 13.28 -7.20
CA SER A 63 2.26 14.37 -6.25
C SER A 63 2.60 15.69 -6.94
N ARG A 64 1.66 16.63 -6.90
CA ARG A 64 1.84 17.96 -7.51
C ARG A 64 3.01 18.77 -6.94
N THR A 65 3.47 18.44 -5.73
CA THR A 65 4.50 19.21 -5.01
C THR A 65 5.80 18.45 -4.80
N ALA A 66 5.79 17.12 -4.93
CA ALA A 66 6.92 16.26 -4.64
C ALA A 66 7.23 15.28 -5.79
N ASP A 67 6.60 15.48 -6.94
CA ASP A 67 6.56 14.60 -8.12
C ASP A 67 5.95 13.22 -7.84
N ARG A 68 6.51 12.46 -6.90
CA ARG A 68 6.00 11.15 -6.45
C ARG A 68 5.91 11.12 -4.92
N ALA A 69 4.82 10.55 -4.41
CA ALA A 69 4.63 10.32 -2.97
C ALA A 69 4.42 8.84 -2.69
N VAL A 70 5.18 8.32 -1.73
CA VAL A 70 5.11 6.93 -1.28
C VAL A 70 4.40 6.88 0.08
N VAL A 71 3.44 5.97 0.24
CA VAL A 71 2.73 5.75 1.51
C VAL A 71 2.57 4.25 1.74
N TYR A 72 2.67 3.82 2.99
CA TYR A 72 2.49 2.42 3.37
C TYR A 72 1.17 2.21 4.11
N ARG A 73 0.46 1.12 3.83
CA ARG A 73 -0.79 0.75 4.51
C ARG A 73 -0.80 -0.69 4.96
N LEU A 74 -1.40 -0.96 6.11
CA LEU A 74 -1.62 -2.31 6.64
C LEU A 74 -2.95 -2.87 6.13
N VAL A 75 -2.92 -4.07 5.56
CA VAL A 75 -4.12 -4.79 5.14
C VAL A 75 -4.83 -5.37 6.37
N VAL A 76 -6.13 -5.08 6.48
CA VAL A 76 -7.04 -5.59 7.52
C VAL A 76 -8.27 -6.21 6.87
N GLU A 77 -9.08 -6.92 7.67
CA GLU A 77 -10.35 -7.49 7.22
C GLU A 77 -11.40 -6.43 6.80
#